data_AF-J0L9G5-F1
#
_entry.id   AF-J0L9G5-F1
#
_cell.length_a   1.000
_cell.length_b   1.000
_cell.length_c   1.000
_cell.angle_alpha   90.00
_cell.angle_beta   90.00
_cell.angle_gamma   90.00
#
_symmetry.space_group_name_H-M   'P 1'
#
loop_
_entity.id
_entity.type
_entity.pdbx_description
1 polymer ?
#
loop_
_entity_poly.entity_id
_entity_poly.type
_entity_poly.pdbx_seq_one_letter_code
_entity_poly.pdbx_strand_id
1 'polypeptide(L)'
;LRASRAHHERDGMPEYPFANSADWSLAKFLVMSGLSKAKIDEFLKLPWLGAGHRPSFSSASELYTLIAELPSGPRWRHKRIVMEEAPNETLDLYYRDPVECLQYLEQKPAFRGHQVFAPEEQYTDAEMTTREYNEM
;
A
#
# COMPACT_ATOMS: atom_id res chain seq x y z
N LEU A 1 26.28 11.32 -8.60
CA LEU A 1 26.88 10.35 -7.66
C LEU A 1 25.73 9.69 -6.86
N ARG A 2 24.85 8.81 -7.34
CA ARG A 2 24.87 7.68 -8.31
C ARG A 2 25.92 6.61 -8.02
N ALA A 3 25.85 6.04 -6.81
CA ALA A 3 26.36 4.72 -6.41
C ALA A 3 25.69 4.43 -5.05
N SER A 4 24.57 3.73 -4.96
CA SER A 4 24.49 2.28 -5.01
C SER A 4 23.04 1.88 -5.33
N ARG A 5 22.77 1.73 -6.63
CA ARG A 5 21.55 1.14 -7.15
C ARG A 5 21.98 -0.22 -7.70
N ALA A 6 22.17 -1.21 -6.84
CA ALA A 6 22.08 -2.62 -7.20
C ALA A 6 22.27 -3.56 -5.99
N HIS A 7 21.41 -4.57 -5.98
CA HIS A 7 21.56 -5.92 -5.43
C HIS A 7 20.77 -6.27 -4.16
N HIS A 8 19.65 -6.96 -4.45
CA HIS A 8 18.56 -7.48 -3.62
C HIS A 8 17.40 -6.47 -3.45
N GLU A 9 16.26 -6.50 -4.16
CA GLU A 9 15.46 -7.67 -4.58
C GLU A 9 15.74 -8.87 -3.67
N ARG A 10 15.62 -8.64 -2.36
CA ARG A 10 15.66 -9.70 -1.37
C ARG A 10 14.27 -10.32 -1.37
N ASP A 11 14.14 -11.42 -2.10
CA ASP A 11 13.12 -12.45 -1.95
C ASP A 11 11.71 -11.96 -1.60
N GLY A 12 10.98 -11.41 -2.56
CA GLY A 12 9.51 -11.44 -2.54
C GLY A 12 8.80 -10.82 -1.33
N MET A 13 9.48 -10.02 -0.50
CA MET A 13 8.87 -9.38 0.66
C MET A 13 8.31 -8.01 0.24
N PRO A 14 6.98 -7.82 0.25
CA PRO A 14 6.35 -6.56 -0.18
C PRO A 14 6.75 -5.34 0.65
N GLU A 15 7.33 -5.56 1.83
CA GLU A 15 7.62 -4.53 2.83
C GLU A 15 9.12 -4.21 2.93
N TYR A 16 9.91 -4.42 1.88
CA TYR A 16 11.21 -3.74 1.75
C TYR A 16 11.01 -2.22 1.88
N PRO A 17 11.81 -1.46 2.66
CA PRO A 17 13.18 -1.76 3.13
C PRO A 17 13.32 -2.42 4.52
N PHE A 18 12.25 -2.92 5.13
CA PHE A 18 12.33 -3.57 6.44
C PHE A 18 13.08 -4.91 6.37
N ALA A 19 13.75 -5.29 7.46
CA ALA A 19 14.64 -6.45 7.47
C ALA A 19 13.89 -7.79 7.35
N ASN A 20 12.67 -7.86 7.89
CA ASN A 20 11.79 -9.03 7.85
C ASN A 20 10.35 -8.66 8.27
N SER A 21 9.42 -9.62 8.19
CA SER A 21 8.01 -9.41 8.53
C SER A 21 7.79 -8.96 9.99
N ALA A 22 8.58 -9.45 10.95
CA ALA A 22 8.45 -9.05 12.36
C ALA A 22 8.90 -7.59 12.58
N ASP A 23 9.98 -7.20 11.91
CA ASP A 23 10.49 -5.83 11.88
C ASP A 23 9.47 -4.85 11.27
N TRP A 24 8.85 -5.23 10.15
CA TRP A 24 7.72 -4.49 9.57
C TRP A 24 6.51 -4.42 10.51
N SER A 25 6.14 -5.53 11.16
CA SER A 25 5.02 -5.55 12.09
C SER A 25 5.23 -4.58 13.26
N LEU A 26 6.45 -4.49 13.79
CA LEU A 26 6.80 -3.53 14.83
C LEU A 26 6.73 -2.08 14.30
N ALA A 27 7.31 -1.81 13.14
CA ALA A 27 7.24 -0.50 12.48
C ALA A 27 5.79 -0.02 12.30
N LYS A 28 4.94 -0.89 11.74
CA LYS A 28 3.52 -0.63 11.52
C LYS A 28 2.78 -0.37 12.83
N PHE A 29 3.02 -1.19 13.86
CA PHE A 29 2.43 -0.99 15.18
C PHE A 29 2.81 0.37 15.77
N LEU A 30 4.10 0.73 15.76
CA LEU A 30 4.57 2.00 16.33
C LEU A 30 3.93 3.20 15.62
N VAL A 31 3.83 3.18 14.29
CA VAL A 31 3.22 4.30 13.54
C VAL A 31 1.70 4.37 13.70
N MET A 32 1.01 3.21 13.78
CA MET A 32 -0.45 3.17 13.94
C MET A 32 -0.91 3.37 15.39
N SER A 33 -0.01 3.24 16.38
CA SER A 33 -0.34 3.35 17.81
C SER A 33 -0.68 4.76 18.29
N GLY A 34 -0.43 5.79 17.47
CA GLY A 34 -0.60 7.19 17.86
C GLY A 34 0.47 7.71 18.83
N LEU A 35 1.54 6.94 19.08
CA LEU A 35 2.69 7.41 19.87
C LEU A 35 3.36 8.62 19.21
N SER A 36 3.80 9.57 20.04
CA SER A 36 4.63 10.67 19.56
C SER A 36 6.01 10.16 19.14
N LYS A 37 6.68 10.87 18.23
CA LYS A 37 8.07 10.55 17.82
C LYS A 37 9.01 10.43 19.02
N ALA A 38 8.86 11.30 20.02
CA ALA A 38 9.64 11.25 21.25
C ALA A 38 9.42 9.96 22.05
N LYS A 39 8.18 9.46 22.12
CA LYS A 39 7.85 8.19 22.79
C LYS A 39 8.36 6.98 22.00
N ILE A 40 8.34 7.05 20.67
CA ILE A 40 8.97 6.04 19.82
C ILE A 40 10.49 6.01 20.08
N ASP A 41 11.17 7.16 20.14
CA ASP A 41 12.60 7.22 20.46
C ASP A 41 12.91 6.70 21.87
N GLU A 42 12.04 6.98 22.86
CA GLU A 42 12.16 6.42 24.21
C GLU A 42 12.04 4.90 24.20
N PHE A 43 11.04 4.36 23.49
CA PHE A 43 10.87 2.93 23.29
C PHE A 43 12.10 2.29 22.64
N LEU A 44 12.65 2.91 21.59
CA LEU A 44 13.81 2.41 20.86
C LEU A 44 15.11 2.38 21.67
N LYS A 45 15.17 3.15 22.78
CA LYS A 45 16.30 3.19 23.71
C LYS A 45 16.19 2.18 24.86
N LEU A 46 15.09 1.44 24.95
CA LEU A 46 14.92 0.44 26.00
C LEU A 46 16.05 -0.60 25.94
N PRO A 47 16.69 -0.96 27.07
CA PRO A 47 17.79 -1.91 27.10
C PRO A 47 17.45 -3.27 26.47
N TRP A 48 16.18 -3.68 26.57
CA TRP A 48 15.67 -4.91 25.98
C TRP A 48 15.90 -4.99 24.45
N LEU A 49 15.78 -3.87 23.73
CA LEU A 49 16.06 -3.85 22.28
C LEU A 49 17.56 -4.03 21.98
N GLY A 50 18.43 -3.61 22.89
CA GLY A 50 19.88 -3.77 22.77
C GLY A 50 20.37 -5.22 22.82
N ALA A 51 19.57 -6.14 23.40
CA ALA A 51 19.91 -7.54 23.62
C ALA A 51 19.61 -8.47 22.41
N GLY A 52 19.62 -7.92 21.18
CA GLY A 52 19.40 -8.69 19.95
C GLY A 52 18.03 -8.49 19.29
N HIS A 53 17.20 -7.58 19.79
CA HIS A 53 15.87 -7.28 19.23
C HIS A 53 15.81 -5.94 18.48
N ARG A 54 16.93 -5.45 17.96
CA ARG A 54 16.97 -4.16 17.26
C ARG A 54 16.22 -4.23 15.92
N PRO A 55 15.25 -3.34 15.67
CA PRO A 55 14.63 -3.22 14.35
C PRO A 55 15.59 -2.60 13.34
N SER A 56 15.18 -2.52 12.06
CA SER A 56 15.97 -1.89 10.99
C SER A 56 16.12 -0.36 11.11
N PHE A 57 15.56 0.24 12.16
CA PHE A 57 15.58 1.67 12.44
C PHE A 57 15.99 1.93 13.89
N SER A 58 16.75 3.00 14.11
CA SER A 58 17.29 3.39 15.42
C SER A 58 16.58 4.60 16.03
N SER A 59 15.74 5.28 15.25
CA SER A 59 14.96 6.45 15.69
C SER A 59 13.61 6.51 15.00
N ALA A 60 12.69 7.29 15.56
CA ALA A 60 11.44 7.63 14.92
C ALA A 60 11.69 8.30 13.56
N SER A 61 12.69 9.18 13.45
CA SER A 61 12.99 9.83 12.17
C SER A 61 13.36 8.83 11.09
N GLU A 62 14.23 7.87 11.41
CA GLU A 62 14.65 6.81 10.49
C GLU A 62 13.48 5.90 10.11
N LEU A 63 12.63 5.54 11.08
CA LEU A 63 11.39 4.81 10.82
C LEU A 63 10.50 5.52 9.79
N TYR A 64 10.26 6.83 9.95
CA TYR A 64 9.45 7.59 8.99
C TYR A 64 10.13 7.73 7.62
N THR A 65 11.47 7.76 7.56
CA THR A 65 12.20 7.70 6.29
C THR A 65 11.99 6.35 5.59
N LEU A 66 12.13 5.23 6.30
CA LEU A 66 11.87 3.90 5.73
C LEU A 66 10.43 3.75 5.24
N ILE A 67 9.47 4.33 5.97
CA ILE A 67 8.06 4.34 5.54
C ILE A 67 7.86 5.18 4.27
N ALA A 68 8.57 6.30 4.14
CA ALA A 68 8.51 7.12 2.92
C ALA A 68 9.15 6.42 1.71
N GLU A 69 10.05 5.46 1.92
CA GLU A 69 10.65 4.63 0.88
C GLU A 69 9.78 3.43 0.47
N LEU A 70 8.74 3.09 1.24
CA LEU A 70 7.80 2.05 0.86
C LEU A 70 7.17 2.35 -0.50
N PRO A 71 6.90 1.33 -1.33
CA PRO A 71 6.23 1.52 -2.60
C PRO A 71 4.85 2.16 -2.37
N SER A 72 4.76 3.45 -2.69
CA SER A 72 3.51 4.19 -2.62
C SER A 72 2.53 3.65 -3.66
N GLY A 73 1.26 3.53 -3.30
CA GLY A 73 0.23 3.18 -4.26
C GLY A 73 0.01 4.27 -5.33
N PRO A 74 -0.88 4.00 -6.30
CA PRO A 74 -1.26 4.94 -7.34
C PRO A 74 -1.75 6.26 -6.73
N ARG A 75 -1.35 7.38 -7.34
CA ARG A 75 -1.64 8.70 -6.78
C ARG A 75 -3.10 9.06 -6.97
N TRP A 76 -3.70 9.66 -5.94
CA TRP A 76 -5.01 10.31 -6.08
C TRP A 76 -4.89 11.51 -7.02
N ARG A 77 -5.88 11.63 -7.91
CA ARG A 77 -6.08 12.74 -8.83
C ARG A 77 -7.45 13.35 -8.55
N HIS A 78 -7.57 14.65 -8.80
CA HIS A 78 -8.80 15.41 -8.65
C HIS A 78 -9.11 16.11 -9.97
N LYS A 79 -10.37 16.06 -10.39
CA LYS A 79 -10.85 16.78 -11.56
C LYS A 79 -12.23 17.35 -11.26
N ARG A 80 -12.40 18.64 -11.48
CA ARG A 80 -13.70 19.29 -11.47
C ARG A 80 -14.34 19.15 -12.85
N ILE A 81 -15.57 18.65 -12.88
CA ILE A 81 -16.37 18.49 -14.08
C ILE A 81 -17.54 19.47 -13.97
N VAL A 82 -17.79 20.22 -15.04
CA VAL A 82 -18.96 21.07 -15.21
C VAL A 82 -19.75 20.48 -16.36
N MET A 83 -21.04 20.22 -16.15
CA MET A 83 -21.91 19.69 -17.19
C MET A 83 -22.39 20.85 -18.07
N GLU A 84 -22.43 20.67 -19.38
CA GLU A 84 -22.91 21.73 -20.30
C GLU A 84 -24.40 22.01 -20.07
N GLU A 85 -25.16 20.97 -19.70
CA GLU A 85 -26.60 21.03 -19.42
C GLU A 85 -26.91 21.65 -18.05
N ALA A 86 -25.94 21.69 -17.14
CA ALA A 86 -26.07 22.29 -15.81
C ALA A 86 -24.79 23.07 -15.42
N PRO A 87 -24.56 24.26 -16.01
CA PRO A 87 -23.33 25.02 -15.81
C PRO A 87 -23.08 25.48 -14.36
N ASN A 88 -24.13 25.50 -13.54
CA ASN A 88 -24.06 25.86 -12.13
C ASN A 88 -23.78 24.66 -11.22
N GLU A 89 -23.76 23.44 -11.75
CA GLU A 89 -23.47 22.23 -11.00
C GLU A 89 -22.04 21.77 -11.31
N THR A 90 -21.22 21.72 -10.26
CA THR A 90 -19.85 21.22 -10.35
C THR A 90 -19.72 19.88 -9.63
N LEU A 91 -19.20 18.87 -10.33
CA LEU A 91 -18.87 17.58 -9.74
C LEU A 91 -17.35 17.49 -9.50
N ASP A 92 -16.95 17.24 -8.25
CA ASP A 92 -15.57 16.96 -7.91
C ASP A 92 -15.29 15.45 -8.00
N LEU A 93 -14.59 15.03 -9.04
CA LEU A 93 -14.18 13.65 -9.25
C LEU A 93 -12.80 13.41 -8.63
N TYR A 94 -12.75 12.51 -7.64
CA TYR A 94 -11.51 11.96 -7.11
C TYR A 94 -11.29 10.57 -7.69
N TYR A 95 -10.18 10.38 -8.39
CA TYR A 95 -9.90 9.12 -9.08
C TYR A 95 -8.41 8.78 -9.01
N ARG A 96 -8.08 7.55 -9.39
CA ARG A 96 -6.71 7.10 -9.61
C ARG A 96 -6.56 6.67 -11.05
N ASP A 97 -5.34 6.70 -11.56
CA ASP A 97 -5.07 6.17 -12.88
C ASP A 97 -5.29 4.64 -12.88
N PRO A 98 -6.23 4.11 -13.69
CA PRO A 98 -6.57 2.69 -13.65
C PRO A 98 -5.38 1.81 -14.08
N VAL A 99 -4.50 2.31 -14.95
CA VAL A 99 -3.30 1.57 -15.37
C VAL A 99 -2.30 1.49 -14.23
N GLU A 100 -2.07 2.59 -13.52
CA GLU A 100 -1.22 2.57 -12.30
C GLU A 100 -1.81 1.63 -11.23
N CYS A 101 -3.13 1.63 -11.05
CA CYS A 101 -3.83 0.72 -10.14
C CYS A 101 -3.61 -0.75 -10.49
N LEU A 102 -3.80 -1.12 -11.76
CA LEU A 102 -3.56 -2.48 -12.22
C LEU A 102 -2.10 -2.88 -11.99
N GLN A 103 -1.14 -2.05 -12.42
CA GLN A 103 0.29 -2.32 -12.21
C GLN A 103 0.63 -2.51 -10.73
N TYR A 104 0.03 -1.73 -9.83
CA TYR A 104 0.22 -1.87 -8.38
C TYR A 104 -0.38 -3.17 -7.82
N LEU A 105 -1.53 -3.61 -8.35
CA LEU A 105 -2.17 -4.86 -7.96
C LEU A 105 -1.37 -6.08 -8.45
N GLU A 106 -0.91 -6.07 -9.71
CA GLU A 106 -0.07 -7.13 -10.30
C GLU A 106 1.21 -7.39 -9.49
N GLN A 107 1.78 -6.34 -8.88
CA GLN A 107 3.02 -6.45 -8.11
C GLN A 107 2.83 -7.11 -6.73
N LYS A 108 1.58 -7.36 -6.29
CA LYS A 108 1.32 -7.96 -4.98
C LYS A 108 1.28 -9.48 -5.08
N PRO A 109 2.19 -10.19 -4.38
CA PRO A 109 2.18 -11.65 -4.35
C PRO A 109 0.85 -12.27 -3.89
N ALA A 110 0.09 -11.56 -3.06
CA ALA A 110 -1.22 -11.98 -2.57
C ALA A 110 -2.25 -12.22 -3.69
N PHE A 111 -2.10 -11.58 -4.84
CA PHE A 111 -3.00 -11.74 -5.98
C PHE A 111 -2.49 -12.72 -7.03
N ARG A 112 -1.27 -13.25 -6.87
CA ARG A 112 -0.67 -14.16 -7.84
C ARG A 112 -1.51 -15.44 -7.98
N GLY A 113 -2.02 -15.70 -9.18
CA GLY A 113 -2.86 -16.86 -9.47
C GLY A 113 -4.34 -16.70 -9.09
N HIS A 114 -4.74 -15.55 -8.55
CA HIS A 114 -6.12 -15.21 -8.22
C HIS A 114 -6.71 -14.09 -9.10
N GLN A 115 -5.99 -13.65 -10.13
CA GLN A 115 -6.42 -12.60 -11.04
C GLN A 115 -7.05 -13.19 -12.30
N VAL A 116 -8.27 -12.74 -12.61
CA VAL A 116 -9.01 -13.09 -13.82
C VAL A 116 -9.08 -11.84 -14.69
N PHE A 117 -8.56 -11.94 -15.92
CA PHE A 117 -8.52 -10.82 -16.89
C PHE A 117 -9.55 -10.97 -18.01
N ALA A 118 -10.37 -12.02 -17.95
CA ALA A 118 -11.44 -12.27 -18.90
C ALA A 118 -12.80 -11.89 -18.28
N PRO A 119 -13.76 -11.43 -19.08
CA PRO A 119 -15.14 -11.28 -18.61
C PRO A 119 -15.67 -12.61 -18.07
N GLU A 120 -16.36 -12.55 -16.93
CA GLU A 120 -17.07 -13.68 -16.34
C GLU A 120 -18.57 -13.42 -16.37
N GLU A 121 -19.36 -14.45 -16.67
CA GLU A 121 -20.81 -14.40 -16.56
C GLU A 121 -21.21 -14.94 -15.18
N GLN A 122 -21.86 -14.10 -14.37
CA GLN A 122 -22.34 -14.47 -13.04
C GLN A 122 -23.83 -14.82 -13.10
N TYR A 123 -24.22 -15.85 -12.36
CA TYR A 123 -25.58 -16.38 -12.32
C TYR A 123 -26.02 -16.57 -10.87
N THR A 124 -27.32 -16.33 -10.60
CA THR A 124 -27.92 -16.53 -9.27
C THR A 124 -27.96 -17.99 -8.83
N ASP A 125 -27.88 -18.92 -9.80
CA ASP A 125 -28.13 -20.34 -9.62
C ASP A 125 -27.11 -21.20 -10.39
N ALA A 126 -26.93 -22.43 -9.92
CA ALA A 126 -26.01 -23.40 -10.55
C ALA A 126 -26.49 -23.89 -11.93
N GLU A 127 -27.77 -23.70 -12.26
CA GLU A 127 -28.37 -24.05 -13.54
C GLU A 127 -28.13 -22.97 -14.61
N MET A 128 -27.50 -21.85 -14.24
CA MET A 128 -27.19 -20.69 -15.10
C MET A 128 -28.42 -20.10 -15.82
N THR A 129 -29.59 -20.13 -15.16
CA THR A 129 -30.85 -19.71 -15.80
C THR A 129 -31.09 -18.20 -15.71
N THR A 130 -30.65 -17.55 -14.63
CA THR A 130 -30.80 -16.11 -14.45
C THR A 130 -29.42 -15.46 -14.31
N ARG A 131 -29.04 -14.67 -15.33
CA ARG A 131 -27.79 -13.91 -15.34
C ARG A 131 -27.92 -12.69 -14.43
N GLU A 132 -26.94 -12.52 -13.56
CA GLU A 132 -26.81 -11.33 -12.73
C GLU A 132 -26.09 -10.22 -13.50
N TYR A 133 -26.64 -9.01 -13.41
CA TYR A 133 -26.00 -7.80 -13.90
C TYR A 133 -25.77 -6.89 -12.69
N ASN A 134 -24.50 -6.74 -12.31
CA ASN A 134 -24.10 -5.81 -11.26
C ASN A 134 -23.63 -4.49 -11.91
N GLU A 135 -24.04 -3.37 -11.35
CA GLU A 135 -23.45 -2.07 -11.68
C GLU A 135 -22.12 -1.95 -10.93
N MET A 136 -21.00 -1.96 -11.67
CA MET A 136 -19.67 -1.71 -11.11
C MET A 136 -19.54 -0.31 -10.52
#